data_AF-A0A6B0V0U4-F1
#
_entry.id   AF-A0A6B0V0U4-F1
#
_cell.length_a   1.000
_cell.length_b   1.000
_cell.length_c   1.000
_cell.angle_alpha   90.00
_cell.angle_beta   90.00
_cell.angle_gamma   90.00
#
_symmetry.space_group_name_H-M   'P 1'
#
loop_
_entity.id
_entity.type
_entity.pdbx_description
1 polymer ?
#
loop_
_entity_poly.entity_id
_entity_poly.type
_entity_poly.pdbx_seq_one_letter_code
_entity_poly.pdbx_strand_id
1 'polypeptide(L)'
;MDISVFQCIQGLVLVLAVNGSGSCRKELFAQRLGREPDAWRILENVTHQFFLAYYSKSSELGSKQRCLHTIRRNQELTKPWTTTLVYGHTLDNKTMLNGIVDVGVTKTNLSLVFDDAFNTTYKQEVKKWEYIDKFDISEIIYTNFVTCMLLYSELLGYQVWVTGKNPTGNSGLPYLCTFLYEACAGRKK
;
A
#
# COMPACT_ATOMS: atom_id res chain seq x y z
N MET A 1 2.77 48.44 18.31
CA MET A 1 3.95 47.92 17.61
C MET A 1 3.61 46.48 17.22
N ASP A 2 2.59 46.28 16.36
CA ASP A 2 1.86 44.99 16.32
C ASP A 2 1.54 44.50 14.89
N ILE A 3 1.97 45.24 13.87
CA ILE A 3 1.71 44.90 12.46
C ILE A 3 2.67 43.81 11.96
N SER A 4 3.86 43.71 12.56
CA SER A 4 4.92 42.76 12.18
C SER A 4 4.59 41.30 12.54
N VAL A 5 3.98 41.06 13.70
CA VAL A 5 3.69 39.68 14.17
C VAL A 5 2.59 39.03 13.33
N PHE A 6 1.56 39.79 12.95
CA PHE A 6 0.45 39.29 12.14
C PHE A 6 0.88 38.89 10.72
N GLN A 7 1.80 39.65 10.11
CA GLN A 7 2.35 39.33 8.79
C GLN A 7 3.25 38.09 8.83
N CYS A 8 4.02 37.91 9.90
CA CYS A 8 4.83 36.70 10.10
C CYS A 8 3.97 35.44 10.27
N ILE A 9 2.85 35.52 11.00
CA ILE A 9 1.93 34.38 11.19
C ILE A 9 1.25 34.01 9.88
N GLN A 10 0.76 34.98 9.11
CA GLN A 10 0.14 34.69 7.81
C GLN A 10 1.14 34.12 6.79
N GLY A 11 2.38 34.62 6.79
CA GLY A 11 3.46 34.05 6.00
C GLY A 11 3.77 32.60 6.38
N LEU A 12 3.80 32.28 7.68
CA LEU A 12 4.01 30.91 8.18
C LEU A 12 2.86 29.97 7.80
N VAL A 13 1.60 30.42 7.90
CA VAL A 13 0.43 29.63 7.48
C VAL A 13 0.45 29.38 5.96
N LEU A 14 0.84 30.37 5.16
CA LEU A 14 1.02 30.20 3.71
C LEU A 14 2.17 29.26 3.36
N VAL A 15 3.32 29.35 4.03
CA VAL A 15 4.45 28.43 3.81
C VAL A 15 4.12 27.00 4.23
N LEU A 16 3.37 26.82 5.33
CA LEU A 16 2.86 25.50 5.76
C LEU A 16 1.78 24.95 4.80
N ALA A 17 0.96 25.82 4.20
CA ALA A 17 -0.04 25.40 3.21
C ALA A 17 0.57 25.06 1.84
N VAL A 18 1.70 25.69 1.48
CA VAL A 18 2.35 25.51 0.17
C VAL A 18 3.32 24.33 0.13
N ASN A 19 3.79 23.82 1.27
CA ASN A 19 4.47 22.52 1.36
C ASN A 19 3.53 21.31 1.31
N GLY A 20 2.27 21.52 0.92
CA GLY A 20 1.33 20.46 0.58
C GLY A 20 1.63 19.82 -0.77
N SER A 21 2.81 19.18 -0.94
CA SER A 21 2.85 17.95 -1.74
C SER A 21 2.15 16.86 -0.91
N GLY A 22 0.87 17.08 -0.63
CA GLY A 22 0.15 16.43 0.44
C GLY A 22 -0.05 14.97 0.08
N SER A 23 0.78 14.09 0.66
CA SER A 23 0.47 12.67 0.69
C SER A 23 -0.97 12.51 1.16
N CYS A 24 -1.75 11.71 0.44
CA CYS A 24 -3.13 11.41 0.78
C CYS A 24 -3.25 11.01 2.25
N ARG A 25 -4.06 11.78 2.98
CA ARG A 25 -4.27 11.58 4.42
C ARG A 25 -5.37 10.55 4.63
N LYS A 26 -4.98 9.32 4.97
CA LYS A 26 -5.90 8.22 5.25
C LYS A 26 -6.94 8.55 6.32
N GLU A 27 -6.62 9.41 7.29
CA GLU A 27 -7.56 9.86 8.33
C GLU A 27 -8.76 10.61 7.73
N LEU A 28 -8.54 11.40 6.67
CA LEU A 28 -9.63 12.09 5.98
C LEU A 28 -10.56 11.08 5.29
N PHE A 29 -9.99 10.05 4.66
CA PHE A 29 -10.79 9.01 4.03
C PHE A 29 -11.56 8.18 5.06
N ALA A 30 -10.91 7.82 6.17
CA ALA A 30 -11.55 7.11 7.27
C ALA A 30 -12.75 7.89 7.82
N GLN A 31 -12.56 9.17 8.13
CA GLN A 31 -13.62 10.05 8.65
C GLN A 31 -14.77 10.28 7.66
N ARG A 32 -14.46 10.46 6.37
CA ARG A 32 -15.45 10.83 5.35
C ARG A 32 -16.17 9.63 4.74
N LEU A 33 -15.50 8.50 4.63
CA LEU A 33 -16.05 7.27 4.03
C LEU A 33 -16.49 6.26 5.09
N GLY A 34 -16.20 6.52 6.37
CA GLY A 34 -16.54 5.63 7.49
C GLY A 34 -15.79 4.30 7.43
N ARG A 35 -14.54 4.32 6.97
CA ARG A 35 -13.71 3.12 6.74
C ARG A 35 -12.33 3.31 7.36
N GLU A 36 -12.22 2.97 8.63
CA GLU A 36 -10.93 2.89 9.30
C GLU A 36 -10.06 1.81 8.66
N PRO A 37 -8.79 2.09 8.37
CA PRO A 37 -7.83 1.07 7.95
C PRO A 37 -7.67 -0.01 9.02
N ASP A 38 -7.65 -1.27 8.61
CA ASP A 38 -7.42 -2.41 9.49
C ASP A 38 -6.65 -3.48 8.70
N ALA A 39 -5.33 -3.50 8.90
CA ALA A 39 -4.40 -4.42 8.26
C ALA A 39 -4.64 -5.86 8.70
N TRP A 40 -4.97 -6.06 9.99
CA TRP A 40 -5.18 -7.40 10.53
C TRP A 40 -6.39 -8.07 9.87
N ARG A 41 -7.50 -7.34 9.72
CA ARG A 41 -8.70 -7.83 9.02
C ARG A 41 -8.43 -8.26 7.58
N ILE A 42 -7.48 -7.63 6.89
CA ILE A 42 -7.09 -8.03 5.53
C ILE A 42 -6.25 -9.31 5.58
N LEU A 43 -5.24 -9.37 6.47
CA LEU A 43 -4.34 -10.53 6.57
C LEU A 43 -5.03 -11.80 7.07
N GLU A 44 -5.98 -11.68 7.99
CA GLU A 44 -6.72 -12.82 8.54
C GLU A 44 -7.62 -13.50 7.50
N ASN A 45 -8.10 -12.74 6.51
CA ASN A 45 -9.04 -13.25 5.52
C ASN A 45 -8.35 -14.06 4.41
N VAL A 46 -7.86 -15.27 4.72
CA VAL A 46 -7.03 -16.13 3.86
C VAL A 46 -7.65 -16.53 2.52
N THR A 47 -8.95 -16.32 2.32
CA THR A 47 -9.68 -16.75 1.11
C THR A 47 -9.49 -15.84 -0.11
N HIS A 48 -9.05 -14.60 0.10
CA HIS A 48 -8.91 -13.62 -0.97
C HIS A 48 -7.50 -13.64 -1.59
N GLN A 49 -7.43 -13.83 -2.90
CA GLN A 49 -6.25 -13.48 -3.70
C GLN A 49 -6.34 -12.02 -4.13
N PHE A 50 -5.22 -11.32 -4.03
CA PHE A 50 -5.10 -9.91 -4.40
C PHE A 50 -4.08 -9.77 -5.53
N PHE A 51 -4.41 -8.92 -6.49
CA PHE A 51 -3.61 -8.63 -7.67
C PHE A 51 -3.22 -7.16 -7.64
N LEU A 52 -1.95 -6.86 -7.85
CA LEU A 52 -1.47 -5.50 -8.01
C LEU A 52 -1.91 -4.98 -9.38
N ALA A 53 -2.83 -4.01 -9.39
CA ALA A 53 -3.37 -3.41 -10.60
C ALA A 53 -2.59 -2.17 -11.05
N TYR A 54 -2.23 -1.30 -10.09
CA TYR A 54 -1.55 -0.03 -10.34
C TYR A 54 -0.49 0.24 -9.28
N TYR A 55 0.57 0.94 -9.67
CA TYR A 55 1.55 1.51 -8.75
C TYR A 55 2.15 2.80 -9.34
N SER A 56 2.47 3.78 -8.50
CA SER A 56 2.83 5.14 -8.96
C SER A 56 4.34 5.38 -9.07
N LYS A 57 5.17 4.57 -8.40
CA LYS A 57 6.63 4.69 -8.45
C LYS A 57 7.22 3.55 -9.27
N SER A 58 7.79 3.89 -10.43
CA SER A 58 8.58 2.95 -11.22
C SER A 58 9.92 2.66 -10.53
N SER A 59 9.91 1.79 -9.53
CA SER A 59 11.14 1.19 -9.01
C SER A 59 11.61 0.06 -9.93
N GLU A 60 12.92 -0.19 -9.96
CA GLU A 60 13.50 -1.29 -10.72
C GLU A 60 12.96 -2.66 -10.25
N LEU A 61 12.54 -2.75 -8.98
CA LEU A 61 11.93 -3.94 -8.42
C LEU A 61 10.48 -4.12 -8.90
N GLY A 62 9.68 -3.04 -8.88
CA GLY A 62 8.29 -3.07 -9.36
C GLY A 62 8.21 -3.38 -10.87
N SER A 63 9.13 -2.86 -11.68
CA SER A 63 9.13 -3.11 -13.13
C SER A 63 9.50 -4.54 -13.52
N LYS A 64 10.29 -5.23 -12.67
CA LYS A 64 10.65 -6.66 -12.86
C LYS A 64 9.54 -7.60 -12.41
N GLN A 65 8.61 -7.17 -11.55
CA GLN A 65 7.57 -8.02 -10.98
C GLN A 65 6.21 -7.78 -11.64
N ARG A 66 6.06 -8.23 -12.89
CA ARG A 66 4.76 -8.11 -13.60
C ARG A 66 3.74 -9.10 -13.06
N CYS A 67 2.46 -8.75 -13.18
CA CYS A 67 1.35 -9.58 -12.73
C CYS A 67 1.48 -10.02 -11.27
N LEU A 68 2.05 -9.17 -10.40
CA LEU A 68 2.23 -9.50 -8.99
C LEU A 68 0.89 -9.79 -8.31
N HIS A 69 0.78 -10.94 -7.66
CA HIS A 69 -0.42 -11.35 -6.97
C HIS A 69 -0.14 -12.24 -5.76
N THR A 70 -1.10 -12.30 -4.84
CA THR A 70 -1.06 -13.25 -3.73
C THR A 70 -1.64 -14.60 -4.16
N ILE A 71 -1.01 -15.69 -3.71
CA ILE A 71 -1.43 -17.06 -4.01
C ILE A 71 -2.15 -17.66 -2.81
N ARG A 72 -1.49 -17.66 -1.66
CA ARG A 72 -2.02 -18.19 -0.39
C ARG A 72 -1.33 -17.53 0.79
N ARG A 73 -1.99 -17.64 1.95
CA ARG A 73 -1.49 -17.15 3.23
C ARG A 73 -1.56 -18.28 4.25
N ASN A 74 -0.49 -18.43 5.01
CA ASN A 74 -0.40 -19.39 6.09
C ASN A 74 -0.27 -18.61 7.40
N GLN A 75 -1.29 -18.73 8.27
CA GLN A 75 -1.22 -18.16 9.60
C GLN A 75 -0.15 -18.88 10.42
N GLU A 76 0.72 -18.12 11.07
CA GLU A 76 1.69 -18.67 11.98
C GLU A 76 1.12 -18.68 13.40
N LEU A 77 0.76 -19.87 13.90
CA LEU A 77 0.10 -20.06 15.20
C LEU A 77 0.90 -19.50 16.39
N THR A 78 2.22 -19.39 16.25
CA THR A 78 3.15 -18.91 17.29
C THR A 78 3.37 -17.40 17.25
N LYS A 79 2.98 -16.73 16.16
CA LYS A 79 3.14 -15.28 15.98
C LYS A 79 1.84 -14.71 15.41
N PRO A 80 0.85 -14.42 16.27
CA PRO A 80 -0.49 -14.06 15.83
C PRO A 80 -0.55 -12.75 15.05
N TRP A 81 0.50 -11.93 15.01
CA TRP A 81 0.55 -10.65 14.29
C TRP A 81 1.29 -10.73 12.95
N THR A 82 1.70 -11.93 12.54
CA THR A 82 2.45 -12.17 11.30
C THR A 82 1.84 -13.31 10.50
N THR A 83 1.96 -13.24 9.19
CA THR A 83 1.47 -14.26 8.27
C THR A 83 2.50 -14.48 7.17
N THR A 84 2.80 -15.75 6.89
CA THR A 84 3.61 -16.09 5.73
C THR A 84 2.75 -16.04 4.48
N LEU A 85 3.11 -15.17 3.56
CA LEU A 85 2.45 -14.92 2.29
C LEU A 85 3.24 -15.57 1.15
N VAL A 86 2.57 -16.38 0.34
CA VAL A 86 3.10 -16.85 -0.94
C VAL A 86 2.56 -15.93 -2.03
N TYR A 87 3.47 -15.36 -2.83
CA TYR A 87 3.13 -14.49 -3.95
C TYR A 87 3.63 -15.06 -5.27
N GLY A 88 2.99 -14.66 -6.36
CA GLY A 88 3.34 -15.01 -7.74
C GLY A 88 3.57 -13.74 -8.56
N HIS A 89 4.48 -13.82 -9.53
CA HIS A 89 4.74 -12.77 -10.52
C HIS A 89 5.34 -13.38 -11.80
N THR A 90 5.50 -12.58 -12.84
CA THR A 90 6.18 -12.96 -14.08
C THR A 90 7.24 -11.95 -14.47
N LEU A 91 8.37 -12.43 -14.99
CA LEU A 91 9.45 -11.59 -15.52
C LEU A 91 9.22 -11.19 -16.99
N ASP A 92 8.66 -12.11 -17.78
CA ASP A 92 8.62 -12.07 -19.25
C ASP A 92 7.21 -12.33 -19.82
N ASN A 93 6.17 -12.19 -18.99
CA ASN A 93 4.76 -12.51 -19.28
C ASN A 93 4.49 -13.99 -19.60
N LYS A 94 5.47 -14.89 -19.46
CA LYS A 94 5.36 -16.32 -19.79
C LYS A 94 5.71 -17.20 -18.59
N THR A 95 6.79 -16.85 -17.92
CA THR A 95 7.35 -17.61 -16.81
C THR A 95 6.74 -17.11 -15.51
N MET A 96 5.97 -17.97 -14.84
CA MET A 96 5.42 -17.69 -13.52
C MET A 96 6.45 -18.08 -12.45
N LEU A 97 6.82 -17.12 -11.62
CA LEU A 97 7.73 -17.28 -10.49
C LEU A 97 6.97 -17.02 -9.20
N ASN A 98 7.34 -17.76 -8.16
CA ASN A 98 6.72 -17.64 -6.85
C ASN A 98 7.78 -17.30 -5.80
N GLY A 99 7.37 -16.55 -4.78
CA GLY A 99 8.18 -16.23 -3.62
C GLY A 99 7.39 -16.40 -2.33
N ILE A 100 8.14 -16.40 -1.22
CA ILE A 100 7.60 -16.48 0.13
C ILE A 100 8.09 -15.26 0.89
N VAL A 101 7.18 -14.62 1.62
CA VAL A 101 7.48 -13.44 2.44
C VAL A 101 6.69 -13.47 3.73
N ASP A 102 7.29 -13.03 4.82
CA ASP A 102 6.57 -12.77 6.06
C ASP A 102 6.01 -11.35 6.05
N VAL A 103 4.71 -11.26 6.33
CA VAL A 103 3.97 -10.00 6.41
C VAL A 103 3.44 -9.84 7.82
N GLY A 104 3.92 -8.81 8.52
CA GLY A 104 3.38 -8.37 9.80
C GLY A 104 2.40 -7.22 9.65
N VAL A 105 1.69 -6.92 10.73
CA VAL A 105 0.91 -5.67 10.86
C VAL A 105 1.63 -4.69 11.78
N THR A 106 1.45 -3.41 11.52
CA THR A 106 1.97 -2.35 12.38
C THR A 106 1.10 -1.10 12.31
N LYS A 107 1.21 -0.28 13.34
CA LYS A 107 0.55 1.02 13.46
C LYS A 107 1.52 2.14 13.10
N THR A 108 1.16 2.97 12.14
CA THR A 108 1.96 4.14 11.74
C THR A 108 1.68 5.37 12.59
N ASN A 109 0.49 5.43 13.19
CA ASN A 109 0.07 6.52 14.06
C ASN A 109 -0.68 5.97 15.27
N LEU A 110 -0.17 6.27 16.47
CA LEU A 110 -0.72 5.81 17.75
C LEU A 110 -2.18 6.22 17.99
N SER A 111 -2.68 7.26 17.32
CA SER A 111 -4.07 7.70 17.44
C SER A 111 -5.08 6.84 16.67
N LEU A 112 -4.61 6.01 15.74
CA LEU A 112 -5.48 5.11 14.98
C LEU A 112 -6.01 4.01 15.89
N VAL A 113 -7.22 3.54 15.62
CA VAL A 113 -7.83 2.45 16.42
C VAL A 113 -7.12 1.13 16.14
N PHE A 114 -6.92 0.79 14.87
CA PHE A 114 -6.34 -0.48 14.42
C PHE A 114 -4.94 -0.29 13.79
N ASP A 115 -4.21 -1.39 13.63
CA ASP A 115 -2.99 -1.41 12.81
C ASP A 115 -3.34 -1.12 11.36
N ASP A 116 -2.67 -0.13 10.78
CA ASP A 116 -3.05 0.46 9.49
C ASP A 116 -2.02 0.20 8.39
N ALA A 117 -0.96 -0.56 8.66
CA ALA A 117 0.06 -0.85 7.68
C ALA A 117 0.54 -2.31 7.72
N PHE A 118 1.01 -2.77 6.57
CA PHE A 118 1.74 -4.02 6.44
C PHE A 118 3.25 -3.77 6.57
N ASN A 119 3.93 -4.60 7.34
CA ASN A 119 5.38 -4.65 7.41
C ASN A 119 5.86 -5.89 6.66
N THR A 120 6.53 -5.70 5.52
CA THR A 120 6.89 -6.77 4.60
C THR A 120 8.40 -6.86 4.46
N THR A 121 8.95 -8.07 4.55
CA THR A 121 10.40 -8.31 4.35
C THR A 121 10.68 -8.68 2.90
N TYR A 122 11.71 -8.12 2.26
CA TYR A 122 12.11 -8.52 0.92
C TYR A 122 13.63 -8.67 0.82
N LYS A 123 14.06 -9.53 -0.10
CA LYS A 123 15.47 -9.77 -0.40
C LYS A 123 15.92 -8.75 -1.44
N GLN A 124 16.92 -7.94 -1.12
CA GLN A 124 17.58 -7.05 -2.06
C GLN A 124 18.97 -7.60 -2.39
N GLU A 125 19.27 -7.76 -3.67
CA GLU A 125 20.61 -8.11 -4.13
C GLU A 125 21.55 -6.90 -3.97
N VAL A 126 22.64 -7.07 -3.23
CA VAL A 126 23.67 -6.03 -3.02
C VAL A 126 24.93 -6.30 -3.81
N LYS A 127 25.26 -7.58 -4.01
CA LYS A 127 26.28 -8.08 -4.92
C LYS A 127 25.79 -9.37 -5.54
N LYS A 128 26.42 -9.81 -6.62
CA LYS A 128 26.05 -11.04 -7.33
C LYS A 128 25.94 -12.21 -6.35
N TRP A 129 24.73 -12.76 -6.20
CA TRP A 129 24.39 -13.84 -5.26
C TRP A 129 24.45 -13.50 -3.75
N GLU A 130 24.62 -12.24 -3.38
CA GLU A 130 24.54 -11.76 -2.00
C GLU A 130 23.26 -10.94 -1.81
N TYR A 131 22.38 -11.43 -0.94
CA TYR A 131 21.09 -10.82 -0.64
C TYR A 131 21.03 -10.37 0.81
N ILE A 132 20.53 -9.16 1.03
CA ILE A 132 20.20 -8.66 2.37
C ILE A 132 18.70 -8.56 2.55
N ASP A 133 18.25 -8.79 3.78
CA ASP A 133 16.87 -8.52 4.17
C ASP A 133 16.65 -7.02 4.31
N LYS A 134 15.59 -6.56 3.65
CA LYS A 134 15.06 -5.20 3.74
C LYS A 134 13.61 -5.26 4.17
N PHE A 135 13.13 -4.16 4.72
CA PHE A 135 11.76 -3.99 5.15
C PHE A 135 11.10 -2.88 4.34
N ASP A 136 9.83 -3.07 4.01
CA ASP A 136 8.96 -2.04 3.43
C ASP A 136 7.69 -1.93 4.28
N ILE A 137 7.26 -0.70 4.51
CA ILE A 137 6.00 -0.40 5.19
C ILE A 137 5.00 0.04 4.12
N SER A 138 3.94 -0.73 3.97
CA SER A 138 2.82 -0.43 3.09
C SER A 138 1.63 0.04 3.91
N GLU A 139 1.41 1.34 3.95
CA GLU A 139 0.31 1.99 4.65
C GLU A 139 -1.00 1.81 3.90
N ILE A 140 -2.08 1.47 4.60
CA ILE A 140 -3.42 1.38 4.02
C ILE A 140 -4.03 2.77 4.02
N ILE A 141 -4.20 3.33 2.82
CA ILE A 141 -4.84 4.63 2.61
C ILE A 141 -6.35 4.49 2.58
N TYR A 142 -6.84 3.44 1.91
CA TYR A 142 -8.25 3.10 1.83
C TYR A 142 -8.43 1.62 1.54
N THR A 143 -9.48 1.01 2.09
CA THR A 143 -9.89 -0.34 1.73
C THR A 143 -11.40 -0.48 1.91
N ASN A 144 -12.02 -1.29 1.06
CA ASN A 144 -13.39 -1.75 1.31
C ASN A 144 -13.44 -3.19 1.85
N PHE A 145 -12.28 -3.77 2.16
CA PHE A 145 -12.06 -5.14 2.67
C PHE A 145 -12.51 -6.29 1.76
N VAL A 146 -13.23 -6.01 0.67
CA VAL A 146 -13.89 -7.03 -0.14
C VAL A 146 -13.35 -7.07 -1.55
N THR A 147 -13.12 -5.92 -2.19
CA THR A 147 -12.77 -5.86 -3.61
C THR A 147 -11.48 -5.13 -3.91
N CYS A 148 -11.09 -4.14 -3.09
CA CYS A 148 -9.86 -3.39 -3.33
C CYS A 148 -9.28 -2.73 -2.08
N MET A 149 -7.99 -2.43 -2.17
CA MET A 149 -7.24 -1.61 -1.24
C MET A 149 -6.28 -0.68 -2.00
N LEU A 150 -6.23 0.57 -1.55
CA LEU A 150 -5.24 1.57 -1.93
C LEU A 150 -4.22 1.65 -0.81
N LEU A 151 -2.96 1.37 -1.13
CA LEU A 151 -1.85 1.44 -0.19
C LEU A 151 -0.84 2.50 -0.65
N TYR A 152 0.06 2.90 0.24
CA TYR A 152 1.25 3.68 -0.06
C TYR A 152 2.49 2.99 0.53
N SER A 153 3.56 2.87 -0.25
CA SER A 153 4.87 2.50 0.29
C SER A 153 6.00 3.27 -0.37
N GLU A 154 7.15 3.34 0.27
CA GLU A 154 8.33 4.00 -0.30
C GLU A 154 8.84 3.28 -1.56
N LEU A 155 8.63 1.98 -1.66
CA LEU A 155 9.10 1.16 -2.77
C LEU A 155 8.25 1.33 -4.04
N LEU A 156 6.92 1.34 -3.90
CA LEU A 156 5.97 1.30 -5.02
C LEU A 156 5.14 2.58 -5.17
N GLY A 157 5.26 3.51 -4.23
CA GLY A 157 4.40 4.69 -4.16
C GLY A 157 2.97 4.30 -3.80
N TYR A 158 1.99 5.02 -4.35
CA TYR A 158 0.60 4.59 -4.26
C TYR A 158 0.40 3.33 -5.08
N GLN A 159 -0.36 2.38 -4.54
CA GLN A 159 -0.61 1.10 -5.18
C GLN A 159 -2.06 0.65 -4.97
N VAL A 160 -2.66 0.10 -6.02
CA VAL A 160 -4.01 -0.47 -5.96
C VAL A 160 -3.93 -1.97 -6.08
N TRP A 161 -4.46 -2.65 -5.07
CA TRP A 161 -4.63 -4.09 -5.08
C TRP A 161 -6.11 -4.44 -5.17
N VAL A 162 -6.45 -5.40 -6.00
CA VAL A 162 -7.83 -5.82 -6.26
C VAL A 162 -8.00 -7.31 -6.00
N THR A 163 -9.15 -7.73 -5.49
CA THR A 163 -9.40 -9.16 -5.27
C THR A 163 -9.70 -9.87 -6.58
N GLY A 164 -9.06 -11.01 -6.84
CA GLY A 164 -9.37 -11.86 -7.99
C GLY A 164 -10.41 -12.91 -7.62
N LYS A 165 -11.70 -12.58 -7.73
CA LYS A 165 -12.76 -13.61 -7.86
C LYS A 165 -13.08 -13.97 -9.32
N ASN A 166 -12.56 -13.23 -10.29
CA ASN A 166 -12.45 -13.58 -11.71
C ASN A 166 -11.81 -12.40 -12.48
N PRO A 167 -10.53 -12.44 -12.88
CA PRO A 167 -9.94 -11.39 -13.72
C PRO A 167 -10.50 -11.37 -15.16
N THR A 168 -11.31 -12.36 -15.54
CA THR A 168 -11.86 -12.56 -16.89
C THR A 168 -13.35 -12.24 -17.02
N GLY A 169 -14.04 -11.91 -15.92
CA GLY A 169 -15.44 -11.49 -15.93
C GLY A 169 -15.54 -9.96 -15.88
N ASN A 170 -16.61 -9.40 -16.43
CA ASN A 170 -16.96 -7.96 -16.50
C ASN A 170 -16.99 -7.18 -15.16
N SER A 171 -16.46 -7.71 -14.05
CA SER A 171 -16.16 -6.92 -12.85
C SER A 171 -14.98 -6.01 -13.15
N GLY A 172 -15.26 -4.85 -13.73
CA GLY A 172 -14.28 -3.78 -13.93
C GLY A 172 -13.58 -3.42 -12.61
N LEU A 173 -12.41 -2.79 -12.73
CA LEU A 173 -11.63 -2.38 -11.57
C LEU A 173 -12.48 -1.54 -10.60
N PRO A 174 -12.42 -1.79 -9.28
CA PRO A 174 -13.25 -1.08 -8.32
C PRO A 174 -13.05 0.43 -8.39
N TYR A 175 -14.08 1.13 -8.90
CA TYR A 175 -14.02 2.54 -9.28
C TYR A 175 -13.44 3.45 -8.19
N LEU A 176 -13.85 3.24 -6.93
CA LEU A 176 -13.42 4.10 -5.83
C LEU A 176 -11.91 3.99 -5.55
N CYS A 177 -11.32 2.78 -5.52
CA CYS A 177 -9.87 2.65 -5.32
C CYS A 177 -9.08 3.26 -6.48
N THR A 178 -9.56 3.09 -7.72
CA THR A 178 -8.93 3.72 -8.89
C THR A 178 -9.04 5.24 -8.84
N PHE A 179 -10.21 5.78 -8.50
CA PHE A 179 -10.43 7.22 -8.37
C PHE A 179 -9.51 7.82 -7.29
N LEU A 180 -9.45 7.19 -6.12
CA LEU A 180 -8.57 7.63 -5.02
C LEU A 180 -7.10 7.52 -5.42
N TYR A 181 -6.70 6.45 -6.11
CA TYR A 181 -5.34 6.33 -6.64
C TYR A 181 -4.96 7.50 -7.55
N GLU A 182 -5.79 7.82 -8.55
CA GLU A 182 -5.55 8.93 -9.47
C GLU A 182 -5.47 10.27 -8.74
N ALA A 183 -6.31 10.47 -7.71
CA ALA A 183 -6.28 11.65 -6.88
C ALA A 183 -5.00 11.75 -6.02
N CYS A 184 -4.53 10.63 -5.48
CA CYS A 184 -3.39 10.56 -4.56
C CYS A 184 -2.04 10.55 -5.29
N ALA A 185 -1.89 9.72 -6.32
CA ALA A 185 -0.66 9.61 -7.09
C ALA A 185 -0.38 10.88 -7.90
N GLY A 186 -1.43 11.65 -8.19
CA GLY A 186 -1.39 12.80 -9.06
C GLY A 186 -1.19 12.38 -10.52
N ARG A 187 -1.64 13.21 -11.46
CA ARG A 187 -1.17 13.11 -12.83
C ARG A 187 0.25 13.65 -12.88
N LYS A 188 1.26 12.77 -12.90
CA LYS A 188 2.51 13.13 -13.58
C LYS A 188 2.16 13.32 -15.06
N LYS A 189 1.89 14.56 -15.45
CA LYS A 189 1.97 14.99 -16.84
C LYS A 189 3.42 15.02 -17.27
#